data_AF-A0A7I8WRS2-F1
#
_entry.id   AF-A0A7I8WRS2-F1
#
_cell.length_a   1.000
_cell.length_b   1.000
_cell.length_c   1.000
_cell.angle_alpha   90.00
_cell.angle_beta   90.00
_cell.angle_gamma   90.00
#
_symmetry.space_group_name_H-M   'P 1'
#
loop_
_entity.id
_entity.type
_entity.pdbx_description
1 polymer ?
#
loop_
_entity_poly.entity_id
_entity_poly.type
_entity_poly.pdbx_seq_one_letter_code
_entity_poly.pdbx_strand_id
1 'polypeptide(L)'
;MYIISENENLLERLKLLILNSPVLDGSPEDHNQDEAHAMLAKRRDHCAPNNKIMILVAKNWDQLMMETIGDIARLMMAHCPDGQGKLMIVKKDYDSSDRDTLQNLMLDVRQQWCQEWTFQFEKVRKLAESEARAEALKRIDLWTSPKMPNYSIVHFDDPELPTLIANNFDLKNGLVIKDSLARRPSLFSKPPALHWSHFPRETELQVMFKFTFPAGTMTEPLFRDMSNAAKQAFDWEYDYEWTGGIFLRQELSKISLYRASNRVVELAGRIDTDEYAAEMEDETQAEVPLKKVWPLLSRVLKAVIVDTLTYKTDGKLPYQMNIAFFGAQFFKDINYVDVNGPITARLLDSTQLLGALERTGNIKFGIGKRLVGVDLKQAFPGFQPHTLADIFAQSDLPVSSSRASSSPLITTPVTNIILDNNNEEDEFPTNSLNGINSINSDRSNNQSGLLGIQAKNRGRRVSFGAIRAIPTSTLGENAFLHRDSSLPPVNGTHSRSTESLEPHNEADGTANEASVSNFVDNLLKKTMDEVLVMD
;
A
#
# COMPACT_ATOMS: atom_id res chain seq x y z
N MET A 1 12.95 -15.80 -14.38
CA MET A 1 13.03 -14.75 -15.45
C MET A 1 11.66 -14.12 -15.65
N TYR A 2 11.58 -12.85 -16.09
CA TYR A 2 10.33 -12.25 -16.58
C TYR A 2 10.39 -11.92 -18.07
N ILE A 3 9.28 -12.15 -18.77
CA ILE A 3 9.04 -11.68 -20.14
C ILE A 3 7.86 -10.71 -20.10
N ILE A 4 8.09 -9.47 -20.49
CA ILE A 4 7.10 -8.41 -20.50
C ILE A 4 6.87 -8.01 -21.94
N SER A 5 5.64 -8.11 -22.43
CA SER A 5 5.33 -7.74 -23.82
C SER A 5 4.35 -6.59 -23.91
N GLU A 6 4.53 -5.73 -24.90
CA GLU A 6 3.59 -4.67 -25.25
C GLU A 6 2.18 -5.23 -25.53
N ASN A 7 2.10 -6.35 -26.24
CA ASN A 7 0.84 -6.95 -26.66
C ASN A 7 0.92 -8.49 -26.74
N GLU A 8 -0.24 -9.13 -26.72
CA GLU A 8 -0.35 -10.59 -26.69
C GLU A 8 0.22 -11.24 -27.97
N ASN A 9 0.07 -10.61 -29.13
CA ASN A 9 0.56 -11.16 -30.39
C ASN A 9 2.09 -11.30 -30.42
N LEU A 10 2.82 -10.29 -29.93
CA LEU A 10 4.27 -10.35 -29.83
C LEU A 10 4.73 -11.40 -28.82
N LEU A 11 4.03 -11.49 -27.69
CA LEU A 11 4.31 -12.50 -26.67
C LEU A 11 4.13 -13.92 -27.22
N GLU A 12 3.03 -14.20 -27.90
CA GLU A 12 2.77 -15.52 -28.50
C GLU A 12 3.77 -15.85 -29.61
N ARG A 13 4.15 -14.89 -30.45
CA ARG A 13 5.22 -15.09 -31.44
C ARG A 13 6.55 -15.44 -30.76
N LEU A 14 6.90 -14.78 -29.66
CA LEU A 14 8.13 -15.09 -28.93
C LEU A 14 8.06 -16.49 -28.28
N LYS A 15 6.92 -16.85 -27.69
CA LYS A 15 6.68 -18.20 -27.14
C LYS A 15 6.91 -19.27 -28.22
N LEU A 16 6.33 -19.09 -29.41
CA LEU A 16 6.51 -20.01 -30.52
C LEU A 16 7.97 -20.08 -31.00
N LEU A 17 8.69 -18.96 -31.04
CA LEU A 17 10.11 -18.96 -31.38
C LEU A 17 10.96 -19.75 -30.38
N ILE A 18 10.66 -19.61 -29.09
CA ILE A 18 11.38 -20.30 -28.01
C ILE A 18 11.07 -21.81 -28.03
N LEU A 19 9.80 -22.19 -28.18
CA LEU A 19 9.37 -23.59 -28.26
C LEU A 19 9.93 -24.33 -29.47
N ASN A 20 10.12 -23.65 -30.60
CA ASN A 20 10.64 -24.27 -31.82
C ASN A 20 12.18 -24.20 -31.92
N SER A 21 12.87 -23.65 -30.91
CA SER A 21 14.32 -23.52 -30.94
C SER A 21 15.00 -24.73 -30.27
N PRO A 22 15.88 -25.46 -30.97
CA PRO A 22 16.61 -26.58 -30.37
C PRO A 22 17.57 -26.16 -29.24
N VAL A 23 17.88 -24.87 -29.11
CA VAL A 23 18.75 -24.32 -28.05
C VAL A 23 17.96 -24.00 -26.78
N LEU A 24 16.67 -23.68 -26.92
CA LEU A 24 15.79 -23.27 -25.81
C LEU A 24 14.69 -24.30 -25.51
N ASP A 25 14.56 -25.35 -26.31
CA ASP A 25 13.57 -26.41 -26.10
C ASP A 25 13.85 -27.15 -24.80
N GLY A 26 13.02 -26.87 -23.81
CA GLY A 26 12.94 -27.64 -22.58
C GLY A 26 11.75 -28.60 -22.68
N SER A 27 12.02 -29.91 -22.64
CA SER A 27 10.96 -30.92 -22.47
C SER A 27 10.19 -30.68 -21.15
N PRO A 28 8.87 -30.44 -21.16
CA PRO A 28 8.12 -30.06 -19.95
C PRO A 28 8.12 -31.11 -18.81
N GLU A 29 8.70 -32.29 -19.03
CA GLU A 29 8.87 -33.36 -18.05
C GLU A 29 10.19 -33.27 -17.25
N ASP A 30 11.11 -32.37 -17.63
CA ASP A 30 12.42 -32.25 -16.98
C ASP A 30 12.39 -31.24 -15.82
N HIS A 31 12.72 -31.68 -14.60
CA HIS A 31 12.58 -30.86 -13.39
C HIS A 31 13.66 -29.77 -13.21
N ASN A 32 14.61 -29.66 -14.15
CA ASN A 32 15.78 -28.76 -14.05
C ASN A 32 15.72 -27.52 -14.96
N GLN A 33 14.56 -27.17 -15.52
CA GLN A 33 14.45 -26.14 -16.55
C GLN A 33 14.45 -24.72 -16.01
N ASP A 34 14.92 -23.79 -16.84
CA ASP A 34 14.86 -22.37 -16.54
C ASP A 34 13.41 -21.88 -16.76
N GLU A 35 12.86 -21.16 -15.78
CA GLU A 35 11.47 -20.68 -15.84
C GLU A 35 11.38 -19.17 -16.12
N ALA A 36 10.54 -18.82 -17.09
CA ALA A 36 10.15 -17.45 -17.41
C ALA A 36 8.66 -17.22 -17.13
N HIS A 37 8.35 -16.14 -16.41
CA HIS A 37 6.99 -15.66 -16.22
C HIS A 37 6.66 -14.60 -17.26
N ALA A 38 5.67 -14.87 -18.10
CA ALA A 38 5.21 -13.95 -19.14
C ALA A 38 4.04 -13.07 -18.67
N MET A 39 4.08 -11.79 -19.02
CA MET A 39 3.00 -10.83 -18.76
C MET A 39 2.97 -9.68 -19.78
N LEU A 40 1.89 -8.91 -19.77
CA LEU A 40 1.76 -7.69 -20.57
C LEU A 40 2.34 -6.47 -19.84
N ALA A 41 2.86 -5.49 -20.58
CA ALA A 41 3.46 -4.26 -20.04
C ALA A 41 2.51 -3.47 -19.12
N LYS A 42 1.20 -3.51 -19.39
CA LYS A 42 0.17 -2.93 -18.52
C LYS A 42 0.06 -3.58 -17.13
N ARG A 43 0.71 -4.74 -16.93
CA ARG A 43 0.77 -5.50 -15.67
C ARG A 43 2.20 -5.56 -15.10
N ARG A 44 3.10 -4.66 -15.51
CA ARG A 44 4.50 -4.63 -15.06
C ARG A 44 4.66 -4.49 -13.55
N ASP A 45 3.67 -3.92 -12.87
CA ASP A 45 3.59 -3.86 -11.42
C ASP A 45 3.58 -5.26 -10.78
N HIS A 46 3.35 -6.34 -11.54
CA HIS A 46 3.38 -7.72 -11.04
C HIS A 46 4.78 -8.36 -11.05
N CYS A 47 5.82 -7.64 -11.49
CA CYS A 47 7.19 -8.14 -11.43
C CYS A 47 7.68 -8.30 -9.99
N ALA A 48 8.16 -9.50 -9.66
CA ALA A 48 8.76 -9.75 -8.36
C ALA A 48 10.12 -9.03 -8.23
N PRO A 49 10.40 -8.42 -7.07
CA PRO A 49 11.56 -7.57 -6.83
C PRO A 49 12.91 -8.31 -7.02
N ASN A 50 12.97 -9.61 -6.74
CA ASN A 50 14.23 -10.36 -6.72
C ASN A 50 14.65 -10.92 -8.09
N ASN A 51 13.92 -10.61 -9.16
CA ASN A 51 14.29 -11.08 -10.49
C ASN A 51 15.42 -10.25 -11.09
N LYS A 52 16.56 -10.91 -11.33
CA LYS A 52 17.74 -10.30 -11.95
C LYS A 52 17.66 -10.30 -13.48
N ILE A 53 16.64 -10.92 -14.07
CA ILE A 53 16.60 -11.20 -15.51
C ILE A 53 15.24 -10.83 -16.09
N MET A 54 15.23 -9.90 -17.05
CA MET A 54 14.03 -9.43 -17.73
C MET A 54 14.22 -9.35 -19.25
N ILE A 55 13.20 -9.78 -19.98
CA ILE A 55 13.05 -9.58 -21.43
C ILE A 55 11.85 -8.67 -21.63
N LEU A 56 12.05 -7.58 -22.37
CA LEU A 56 10.98 -6.68 -22.77
C LEU A 56 10.78 -6.75 -24.28
N VAL A 57 9.56 -7.02 -24.71
CA VAL A 57 9.20 -7.24 -26.11
C VAL A 57 8.30 -6.11 -26.57
N ALA A 58 8.78 -5.31 -27.52
CA ALA A 58 8.09 -4.12 -28.00
C ALA A 58 8.03 -4.11 -29.53
N LYS A 59 6.99 -3.48 -30.08
CA LYS A 59 6.94 -3.15 -31.50
C LYS A 59 7.72 -1.87 -31.77
N ASN A 60 7.39 -0.80 -31.05
CA ASN A 60 7.88 0.57 -31.24
C ASN A 60 8.24 1.24 -29.91
N TRP A 61 8.93 2.39 -29.99
CA TRP A 61 9.18 3.28 -28.84
C TRP A 61 8.04 4.27 -28.65
N ASP A 62 6.86 3.79 -28.26
CA ASP A 62 5.85 4.71 -27.77
C ASP A 62 6.17 5.19 -26.34
N GLN A 63 5.45 6.21 -25.89
CA GLN A 63 5.64 6.78 -24.56
C GLN A 63 5.48 5.72 -23.45
N LEU A 64 4.47 4.86 -23.56
CA LEU A 64 4.20 3.81 -22.58
C LEU A 64 5.37 2.83 -22.46
N MET A 65 6.00 2.48 -23.57
CA MET A 65 7.14 1.57 -23.60
C MET A 65 8.37 2.20 -22.99
N MET A 66 8.66 3.46 -23.32
CA MET A 66 9.78 4.21 -22.74
C MET A 66 9.61 4.37 -21.23
N GLU A 67 8.39 4.67 -20.76
CA GLU A 67 8.05 4.69 -19.33
C GLU A 67 8.23 3.31 -18.69
N THR A 68 7.78 2.24 -19.35
CA THR A 68 7.91 0.85 -18.86
C THR A 68 9.37 0.45 -18.71
N ILE A 69 10.23 0.80 -19.67
CA ILE A 69 11.68 0.51 -19.61
C ILE A 69 12.32 1.31 -18.50
N GLY A 70 11.97 2.59 -18.37
CA GLY A 70 12.45 3.41 -17.27
C GLY A 70 12.07 2.85 -15.91
N ASP A 71 10.81 2.41 -15.74
CA ASP A 71 10.33 1.77 -14.51
C ASP A 71 11.07 0.46 -14.21
N ILE A 72 11.29 -0.40 -15.22
CA ILE A 72 12.04 -1.65 -15.08
C ILE A 72 13.49 -1.36 -14.70
N ALA A 73 14.15 -0.40 -15.35
CA ALA A 73 15.51 -0.01 -15.03
C ALA A 73 15.60 0.50 -13.58
N ARG A 74 14.66 1.31 -13.11
CA ARG A 74 14.57 1.75 -11.70
C ARG A 74 14.35 0.59 -10.73
N LEU A 75 13.45 -0.34 -11.07
CA LEU A 75 13.21 -1.55 -10.28
C LEU A 75 14.50 -2.38 -10.16
N MET A 76 15.21 -2.57 -11.26
CA MET A 76 16.48 -3.32 -11.27
C MET A 76 17.59 -2.57 -10.52
N MET A 77 17.67 -1.24 -10.61
CA MET A 77 18.60 -0.46 -9.78
C MET A 77 18.29 -0.59 -8.27
N ALA A 78 17.01 -0.64 -7.90
CA ALA A 78 16.58 -0.78 -6.51
C ALA A 78 16.90 -2.16 -5.91
N HIS A 79 16.74 -3.23 -6.69
CA HIS A 79 16.89 -4.61 -6.21
C HIS A 79 18.20 -5.28 -6.59
N CYS A 80 18.90 -4.78 -7.61
CA CYS A 80 20.22 -5.24 -8.08
C CYS A 80 21.21 -4.07 -8.18
N PRO A 81 21.47 -3.31 -7.10
CA PRO A 81 22.34 -2.13 -7.14
C PRO A 81 23.81 -2.44 -7.45
N ASP A 82 24.20 -3.71 -7.39
CA ASP A 82 25.52 -4.20 -7.80
C ASP A 82 25.68 -4.36 -9.32
N GLY A 83 24.61 -4.11 -10.08
CA GLY A 83 24.61 -4.16 -11.56
C GLY A 83 24.50 -5.57 -12.12
N GLN A 84 24.16 -6.57 -11.29
CA GLN A 84 23.99 -7.96 -11.76
C GLN A 84 22.73 -8.16 -12.60
N GLY A 85 21.81 -7.20 -12.60
CA GLY A 85 20.61 -7.26 -13.41
C GLY A 85 20.92 -7.31 -14.91
N LYS A 86 20.19 -8.14 -15.67
CA LYS A 86 20.27 -8.27 -17.12
C LYS A 86 18.91 -7.95 -17.76
N LEU A 87 18.85 -6.91 -18.59
CA LEU A 87 17.67 -6.45 -19.33
C LEU A 87 17.89 -6.63 -20.83
N MET A 88 17.12 -7.48 -21.49
CA MET A 88 17.12 -7.58 -22.95
C MET A 88 15.87 -6.95 -23.52
N ILE A 89 16.01 -6.05 -24.50
CA ILE A 89 14.89 -5.48 -25.23
C ILE A 89 14.85 -6.10 -26.62
N VAL A 90 13.75 -6.78 -26.92
CA VAL A 90 13.48 -7.39 -28.21
C VAL A 90 12.49 -6.48 -28.95
N LYS A 91 12.98 -5.75 -29.94
CA LYS A 91 12.17 -4.78 -30.69
C LYS A 91 11.81 -5.31 -32.09
N LYS A 92 10.55 -5.21 -32.49
CA LYS A 92 10.09 -5.65 -33.82
C LYS A 92 10.52 -4.69 -34.93
N ASP A 93 10.12 -3.42 -34.83
CA ASP A 93 10.40 -2.44 -35.88
C ASP A 93 11.74 -1.75 -35.55
N TYR A 94 12.84 -2.51 -35.59
CA TYR A 94 14.16 -2.04 -35.17
C TYR A 94 14.83 -1.15 -36.22
N ASP A 95 15.41 -0.05 -35.75
CA ASP A 95 16.18 0.91 -36.52
C ASP A 95 17.55 1.18 -35.89
N SER A 96 18.46 1.79 -36.65
CA SER A 96 19.83 2.04 -36.19
C SER A 96 19.91 3.07 -35.05
N SER A 97 18.89 3.92 -34.86
CA SER A 97 18.84 4.96 -33.83
C SER A 97 18.30 4.46 -32.48
N ASP A 98 17.69 3.28 -32.46
CA ASP A 98 17.13 2.67 -31.26
C ASP A 98 18.14 2.45 -30.15
N ARG A 99 19.38 2.11 -30.52
CA ARG A 99 20.47 1.92 -29.57
C ARG A 99 20.80 3.21 -28.85
N ASP A 100 20.87 4.32 -29.58
CA ASP A 100 21.14 5.63 -29.01
C ASP A 100 19.96 6.11 -28.16
N THR A 101 18.72 5.87 -28.63
CA THR A 101 17.50 6.17 -27.89
C THR A 101 17.46 5.43 -26.54
N LEU A 102 17.74 4.13 -26.54
CA LEU A 102 17.81 3.33 -25.33
C LEU A 102 18.95 3.79 -24.41
N GLN A 103 20.14 4.04 -24.95
CA GLN A 103 21.27 4.53 -24.16
C GLN A 103 20.95 5.86 -23.48
N ASN A 104 20.34 6.80 -24.20
CA ASN A 104 19.93 8.08 -23.65
C ASN A 104 18.87 7.92 -22.55
N LEU A 105 17.87 7.06 -22.76
CA LEU A 105 16.87 6.76 -21.72
C LEU A 105 17.52 6.18 -20.47
N MET A 106 18.45 5.23 -20.63
CA MET A 106 19.13 4.59 -19.51
C MET A 106 20.01 5.59 -18.72
N LEU A 107 20.67 6.52 -19.43
CA LEU A 107 21.42 7.60 -18.80
C LEU A 107 20.51 8.59 -18.06
N ASP A 108 19.40 9.00 -18.66
CA ASP A 108 18.42 9.90 -18.04
C ASP A 108 17.80 9.28 -16.79
N VAL A 109 17.37 8.01 -16.85
CA VAL A 109 16.84 7.27 -15.70
C VAL A 109 17.84 7.23 -14.55
N ARG A 110 19.12 6.95 -14.85
CA ARG A 110 20.20 6.95 -13.85
C ARG A 110 20.41 8.35 -13.27
N GLN A 111 20.43 9.36 -14.12
CA GLN A 111 20.65 10.75 -13.72
C GLN A 111 19.54 11.23 -12.79
N GLN A 112 18.28 11.00 -13.15
CA GLN A 112 17.12 11.33 -12.30
C GLN A 112 17.21 10.63 -10.95
N TRP A 113 17.59 9.35 -10.93
CA TRP A 113 17.78 8.59 -9.69
C TRP A 113 18.85 9.23 -8.80
N CYS A 114 20.04 9.47 -9.35
CA CYS A 114 21.15 10.07 -8.61
C CYS A 114 20.81 11.48 -8.12
N GLN A 115 20.11 12.28 -8.93
CA GLN A 115 19.66 13.62 -8.55
C GLN A 115 18.69 13.58 -7.36
N GLU A 116 17.66 12.73 -7.42
CA GLU A 116 16.68 12.58 -6.34
C GLU A 116 17.38 12.19 -5.03
N TRP A 117 18.20 11.15 -5.03
CA TRP A 117 18.81 10.65 -3.80
C TRP A 117 19.96 11.52 -3.29
N THR A 118 20.67 12.23 -4.16
CA THR A 118 21.63 13.25 -3.73
C THR A 118 20.91 14.43 -3.08
N PHE A 119 19.78 14.86 -3.64
CA PHE A 119 18.95 15.91 -3.05
C PHE A 119 18.43 15.50 -1.67
N GLN A 120 17.91 14.27 -1.53
CA GLN A 120 17.46 13.76 -0.22
C GLN A 120 18.62 13.63 0.78
N PHE A 121 19.79 13.17 0.34
CA PHE A 121 20.98 13.09 1.19
C PHE A 121 21.35 14.48 1.74
N GLU A 122 21.41 15.49 0.88
CA GLU A 122 21.73 16.86 1.28
C GLU A 122 20.63 17.49 2.15
N LYS A 123 19.35 17.18 1.90
CA LYS A 123 18.24 17.58 2.77
C LYS A 123 18.41 17.03 4.19
N VAL A 124 18.72 15.74 4.33
CA VAL A 124 18.92 15.10 5.64
C VAL A 124 20.21 15.59 6.30
N ARG A 125 21.28 15.80 5.53
CA ARG A 125 22.57 16.30 6.03
C ARG A 125 22.45 17.69 6.68
N LYS A 126 21.59 18.56 6.13
CA LYS A 126 21.30 19.90 6.67
C LYS A 126 20.51 19.87 7.98
N LEU A 127 19.95 18.72 8.38
CA LEU A 127 19.32 18.58 9.68
C LEU A 127 20.37 18.61 10.79
N ALA A 128 19.95 19.06 11.96
CA ALA A 128 20.78 19.05 13.15
C ALA A 128 21.21 17.62 13.52
N GLU A 129 22.40 17.50 14.11
CA GLU A 129 23.00 16.20 14.45
C GLU A 129 22.12 15.43 15.44
N SER A 130 21.85 14.17 15.12
CA SER A 130 20.98 13.26 15.87
C SER A 130 21.26 11.82 15.42
N GLU A 131 20.89 10.84 16.24
CA GLU A 131 20.95 9.42 15.89
C GLU A 131 20.03 9.11 14.69
N ALA A 132 18.82 9.69 14.68
CA ALA A 132 17.89 9.58 13.54
C ALA A 132 18.53 10.07 12.23
N ARG A 133 19.25 11.20 12.27
CA ARG A 133 19.97 11.72 11.09
C ARG A 133 21.06 10.76 10.64
N ALA A 134 21.85 10.23 11.57
CA ALA A 134 22.92 9.29 11.24
C ALA A 134 22.38 8.00 10.60
N GLU A 135 21.29 7.45 11.15
CA GLU A 135 20.59 6.28 10.61
C GLU A 135 20.07 6.55 9.19
N ALA A 136 19.42 7.70 8.98
CA ALA A 136 18.88 8.09 7.68
C ALA A 136 19.99 8.31 6.63
N LEU A 137 21.09 8.97 6.99
CA LEU A 137 22.23 9.16 6.07
C LEU A 137 22.85 7.83 5.67
N LYS A 138 23.03 6.90 6.62
CA LYS A 138 23.56 5.55 6.34
C LYS A 138 22.67 4.79 5.36
N ARG A 139 21.34 4.92 5.47
CA ARG A 139 20.41 4.32 4.50
C ARG A 139 20.50 4.98 3.14
N ILE A 140 20.42 6.32 3.09
CA ILE A 140 20.40 7.06 1.82
C ILE A 140 21.71 6.86 1.05
N ASP A 141 22.84 6.77 1.74
CA ASP A 141 24.16 6.52 1.14
C ASP A 141 24.14 5.27 0.24
N LEU A 142 23.49 4.19 0.69
CA LEU A 142 23.31 2.95 -0.08
C LEU A 142 22.51 3.16 -1.38
N TRP A 143 21.70 4.22 -1.46
CA TRP A 143 20.77 4.48 -2.56
C TRP A 143 21.31 5.51 -3.58
N THR A 144 22.34 6.29 -3.23
CA THR A 144 22.83 7.40 -4.07
C THR A 144 23.50 6.96 -5.37
N SER A 145 24.11 5.77 -5.38
CA SER A 145 25.01 5.34 -6.44
C SER A 145 24.69 3.93 -6.95
N PRO A 146 23.47 3.67 -7.49
CA PRO A 146 23.18 2.36 -8.06
C PRO A 146 24.04 2.13 -9.32
N LYS A 147 24.40 0.88 -9.55
CA LYS A 147 24.89 0.47 -10.87
C LYS A 147 23.69 0.21 -11.78
N MET A 148 23.84 0.61 -13.04
CA MET A 148 22.85 0.28 -14.07
C MET A 148 22.85 -1.23 -14.34
N PRO A 149 21.68 -1.81 -14.65
CA PRO A 149 21.63 -3.18 -15.15
C PRO A 149 22.40 -3.27 -16.48
N ASN A 150 22.95 -4.44 -16.78
CA ASN A 150 23.43 -4.75 -18.11
C ASN A 150 22.23 -4.78 -19.04
N TYR A 151 22.26 -4.01 -20.13
CA TYR A 151 21.16 -3.96 -21.08
C TYR A 151 21.63 -4.21 -22.51
N SER A 152 20.76 -4.84 -23.30
CA SER A 152 20.97 -5.08 -24.72
C SER A 152 19.66 -4.84 -25.48
N ILE A 153 19.79 -4.53 -26.77
CA ILE A 153 18.66 -4.45 -27.70
C ILE A 153 18.94 -5.33 -28.90
N VAL A 154 17.93 -6.10 -29.31
CA VAL A 154 17.99 -7.06 -30.41
C VAL A 154 16.74 -6.96 -31.27
N HIS A 155 16.89 -7.28 -32.55
CA HIS A 155 15.77 -7.31 -33.49
C HIS A 155 14.92 -8.57 -33.25
N PHE A 156 13.59 -8.44 -33.26
CA PHE A 156 12.67 -9.55 -32.99
C PHE A 156 12.79 -10.68 -34.03
N ASP A 157 12.85 -10.33 -35.31
CA ASP A 157 12.99 -11.29 -36.41
C ASP A 157 14.47 -11.68 -36.69
N ASP A 158 15.39 -11.45 -35.74
CA ASP A 158 16.76 -11.95 -35.85
C ASP A 158 16.77 -13.50 -35.80
N PRO A 159 17.32 -14.20 -36.82
CA PRO A 159 17.38 -15.66 -36.84
C PRO A 159 18.13 -16.25 -35.64
N GLU A 160 19.06 -15.50 -35.04
CA GLU A 160 19.87 -15.93 -33.90
C GLU A 160 19.25 -15.52 -32.55
N LEU A 161 18.06 -14.90 -32.52
CA LEU A 161 17.40 -14.44 -31.29
C LEU A 161 17.34 -15.53 -30.20
N PRO A 162 16.96 -16.80 -30.48
CA PRO A 162 16.94 -17.83 -29.44
C PRO A 162 18.33 -18.09 -28.82
N THR A 163 19.37 -18.11 -29.65
CA THR A 163 20.76 -18.28 -29.22
C THR A 163 21.23 -17.08 -28.40
N LEU A 164 20.85 -15.86 -28.80
CA LEU A 164 21.14 -14.63 -28.06
C LEU A 164 20.47 -14.63 -26.69
N ILE A 165 19.20 -15.07 -26.59
CA ILE A 165 18.50 -15.22 -25.31
C ILE A 165 19.23 -16.23 -24.42
N ALA A 166 19.55 -17.41 -24.95
CA ALA A 166 20.25 -18.46 -24.21
C ALA A 166 21.59 -17.97 -23.65
N ASN A 167 22.42 -17.36 -24.50
CA ASN A 167 23.75 -16.88 -24.14
C ASN A 167 23.69 -15.69 -23.18
N ASN A 168 22.80 -14.72 -23.43
CA ASN A 168 22.73 -13.52 -22.59
C ASN A 168 22.34 -13.85 -21.15
N PHE A 169 21.51 -14.88 -20.96
CA PHE A 169 20.98 -15.26 -19.65
C PHE A 169 21.59 -16.54 -19.08
N ASP A 170 22.60 -17.10 -19.74
CA ASP A 170 23.30 -18.33 -19.32
C ASP A 170 22.34 -19.53 -19.14
N LEU A 171 21.31 -19.63 -19.99
CA LEU A 171 20.31 -20.70 -19.92
C LEU A 171 20.92 -22.01 -20.38
N LYS A 172 20.86 -23.04 -19.52
CA LYS A 172 21.52 -24.33 -19.78
C LYS A 172 20.55 -25.48 -20.01
N ASN A 173 19.31 -25.34 -19.54
CA ASN A 173 18.38 -26.46 -19.43
C ASN A 173 17.06 -26.18 -20.19
N GLY A 174 17.09 -25.38 -21.24
CA GLY A 174 15.89 -24.92 -21.96
C GLY A 174 15.06 -23.93 -21.14
N LEU A 175 14.07 -23.28 -21.78
CA LEU A 175 13.27 -22.20 -21.19
C LEU A 175 11.78 -22.51 -21.26
N VAL A 176 11.14 -22.68 -20.11
CA VAL A 176 9.68 -22.83 -20.02
C VAL A 176 9.05 -21.49 -19.73
N ILE A 177 8.13 -21.07 -20.60
CA ILE A 177 7.33 -19.86 -20.40
C ILE A 177 6.02 -20.23 -19.72
N LYS A 178 5.85 -19.76 -18.49
CA LYS A 178 4.60 -19.83 -17.75
C LYS A 178 3.89 -18.49 -17.85
N ASP A 179 2.61 -18.49 -18.14
CA ASP A 179 1.81 -17.28 -18.00
C ASP A 179 1.78 -16.87 -16.52
N SER A 180 2.13 -15.63 -16.21
CA SER A 180 2.26 -15.12 -14.84
C SER A 180 0.93 -15.02 -14.07
N LEU A 181 -0.14 -15.63 -14.59
CA LEU A 181 -1.43 -15.77 -13.93
C LEU A 181 -1.49 -17.07 -13.13
N ALA A 182 -0.54 -17.28 -12.22
CA ALA A 182 -0.83 -18.18 -11.11
C ALA A 182 -2.06 -17.61 -10.41
N ARG A 183 -3.17 -18.36 -10.39
CA ARG A 183 -4.44 -18.00 -9.75
C ARG A 183 -4.17 -17.66 -8.28
N ARG A 184 -3.87 -16.39 -7.99
CA ARG A 184 -3.90 -15.90 -6.62
C ARG A 184 -5.35 -15.98 -6.14
N PRO A 185 -5.60 -16.21 -4.85
CA PRO A 185 -6.94 -16.11 -4.30
C PRO A 185 -7.55 -14.79 -4.75
N SER A 186 -8.78 -14.82 -5.26
CA SER A 186 -9.46 -13.60 -5.66
C SER A 186 -9.72 -12.76 -4.41
N LEU A 187 -8.83 -11.83 -4.12
CA LEU A 187 -9.04 -10.86 -3.06
C LEU A 187 -10.24 -9.98 -3.42
N PHE A 188 -10.90 -9.47 -2.40
CA PHE A 188 -11.95 -8.48 -2.59
C PHE A 188 -11.38 -7.25 -3.32
N SER A 189 -12.17 -6.63 -4.17
CA SER A 189 -11.75 -5.41 -4.89
C SER A 189 -11.96 -4.13 -4.08
N LYS A 190 -12.73 -4.21 -2.98
CA LYS A 190 -13.16 -3.06 -2.18
C LYS A 190 -12.76 -3.21 -0.71
N PRO A 191 -12.44 -2.08 -0.04
CA PRO A 191 -12.20 -2.06 1.40
C PRO A 191 -13.47 -2.42 2.19
N PRO A 192 -13.35 -2.76 3.50
CA PRO A 192 -14.49 -3.11 4.33
C PRO A 192 -15.41 -1.90 4.58
N ALA A 193 -16.65 -1.98 4.10
CA ALA A 193 -17.58 -0.84 3.96
C ALA A 193 -17.99 -0.13 5.26
N LEU A 194 -17.83 -0.75 6.44
CA LEU A 194 -18.32 -0.21 7.72
C LEU A 194 -17.22 0.14 8.72
N HIS A 195 -15.99 -0.28 8.46
CA HIS A 195 -14.91 -0.25 9.45
C HIS A 195 -13.66 0.50 9.01
N TRP A 196 -13.62 0.97 7.75
CA TRP A 196 -12.45 1.65 7.23
C TRP A 196 -12.79 2.76 6.23
N SER A 197 -12.04 3.85 6.32
CA SER A 197 -12.02 5.00 5.41
C SER A 197 -10.60 5.56 5.36
N HIS A 198 -10.22 6.23 4.27
CA HIS A 198 -8.88 6.83 4.15
C HIS A 198 -8.58 7.84 5.27
N PHE A 199 -9.57 8.65 5.62
CA PHE A 199 -9.49 9.58 6.75
C PHE A 199 -10.17 8.98 7.99
N PRO A 200 -9.59 9.16 9.19
CA PRO A 200 -10.25 8.78 10.42
C PRO A 200 -11.54 9.60 10.60
N ARG A 201 -12.51 9.04 11.32
CA ARG A 201 -13.70 9.78 11.75
C ARG A 201 -13.30 10.85 12.78
N GLU A 202 -14.19 11.81 13.03
CA GLU A 202 -13.96 12.86 14.04
C GLU A 202 -13.72 12.29 15.45
N THR A 203 -14.33 11.13 15.75
CA THR A 203 -14.18 10.37 17.00
C THR A 203 -13.02 9.38 16.97
N GLU A 204 -12.18 9.38 15.93
CA GLU A 204 -11.05 8.46 15.82
C GLU A 204 -9.73 9.21 15.90
N LEU A 205 -8.81 8.66 16.68
CA LEU A 205 -7.42 9.07 16.68
C LEU A 205 -6.63 8.17 15.77
N GLN A 206 -5.70 8.75 15.01
CA GLN A 206 -4.82 7.98 14.13
C GLN A 206 -3.39 8.47 14.18
N VAL A 207 -2.46 7.51 14.24
CA VAL A 207 -1.06 7.69 13.83
C VAL A 207 -0.85 6.91 12.55
N MET A 208 -0.20 7.52 11.56
CA MET A 208 0.04 6.91 10.26
C MET A 208 1.50 7.04 9.86
N PHE A 209 2.09 5.95 9.38
CA PHE A 209 3.36 5.96 8.67
C PHE A 209 3.11 5.96 7.17
N LYS A 210 3.58 7.00 6.48
CA LYS A 210 3.49 7.13 5.03
C LYS A 210 4.84 6.83 4.39
N PHE A 211 4.90 5.73 3.65
CA PHE A 211 6.05 5.33 2.84
C PHE A 211 5.89 5.85 1.42
N THR A 212 6.89 6.54 0.91
CA THR A 212 6.94 7.02 -0.49
C THR A 212 8.13 6.38 -1.19
N PHE A 213 7.86 5.65 -2.27
CA PHE A 213 8.82 4.91 -3.06
C PHE A 213 9.11 5.66 -4.38
N PRO A 214 10.31 5.49 -4.96
CA PRO A 214 10.58 5.91 -6.33
C PRO A 214 9.57 5.37 -7.34
N ALA A 215 9.49 6.05 -8.48
CA ALA A 215 8.74 5.56 -9.63
C ALA A 215 9.18 4.14 -10.01
N GLY A 216 8.22 3.25 -10.23
CA GLY A 216 8.47 1.90 -10.76
C GLY A 216 9.04 0.88 -9.77
N THR A 217 9.32 1.25 -8.51
CA THR A 217 9.95 0.32 -7.54
C THR A 217 8.95 -0.38 -6.62
N MET A 218 7.76 0.19 -6.40
CA MET A 218 6.69 -0.47 -5.63
C MET A 218 5.89 -1.39 -6.55
N THR A 219 6.05 -2.70 -6.34
CA THR A 219 5.36 -3.74 -7.12
C THR A 219 4.26 -4.42 -6.30
N GLU A 220 3.28 -5.01 -6.98
CA GLU A 220 2.21 -5.81 -6.39
C GLU A 220 2.75 -6.97 -5.53
N PRO A 221 3.75 -7.77 -5.96
CA PRO A 221 4.34 -8.78 -5.09
C PRO A 221 4.97 -8.21 -3.83
N LEU A 222 5.68 -7.08 -3.93
CA LEU A 222 6.27 -6.41 -2.78
C LEU A 222 5.18 -5.93 -1.81
N PHE A 223 4.13 -5.30 -2.32
CA PHE A 223 3.01 -4.85 -1.49
C PHE A 223 2.27 -6.02 -0.81
N ARG A 224 2.14 -7.16 -1.50
CA ARG A 224 1.59 -8.39 -0.89
C ARG A 224 2.49 -8.95 0.18
N ASP A 225 3.81 -8.89 0.00
CA ASP A 225 4.75 -9.27 1.03
C ASP A 225 4.60 -8.40 2.28
N MET A 226 4.43 -7.08 2.12
CA MET A 226 4.14 -6.18 3.23
C MET A 226 2.81 -6.52 3.92
N SER A 227 1.77 -6.82 3.14
CA SER A 227 0.43 -7.17 3.67
C SER A 227 0.45 -8.50 4.43
N ASN A 228 1.18 -9.49 3.91
CA ASN A 228 1.39 -10.78 4.58
C ASN A 228 2.20 -10.63 5.86
N ALA A 229 3.27 -9.82 5.84
CA ALA A 229 4.06 -9.51 7.04
C ALA A 229 3.19 -8.84 8.12
N ALA A 230 2.33 -7.89 7.74
CA ALA A 230 1.38 -7.25 8.65
C ALA A 230 0.38 -8.26 9.25
N LYS A 231 -0.17 -9.15 8.42
CA LYS A 231 -1.09 -10.20 8.86
C LYS A 231 -0.43 -11.16 9.86
N GLN A 232 0.83 -11.52 9.63
CA GLN A 232 1.57 -12.48 10.45
C GLN A 232 2.21 -11.85 11.70
N ALA A 233 2.23 -10.52 11.81
CA ALA A 233 2.86 -9.81 12.93
C ALA A 233 2.17 -10.03 14.29
N PHE A 234 0.93 -10.51 14.30
CA PHE A 234 0.15 -10.76 15.51
C PHE A 234 -1.00 -11.75 15.23
N ASP A 235 -1.55 -12.36 16.28
CA ASP A 235 -2.74 -13.21 16.18
C ASP A 235 -4.02 -12.34 16.27
N TRP A 236 -4.46 -11.83 15.12
CA TRP A 236 -5.56 -10.85 15.04
C TRP A 236 -6.94 -11.49 15.24
N GLU A 237 -7.81 -10.82 16.00
CA GLU A 237 -9.23 -11.19 16.11
C GLU A 237 -9.98 -11.09 14.78
N TYR A 238 -9.57 -10.14 13.94
CA TYR A 238 -10.17 -9.93 12.63
C TYR A 238 -9.13 -9.45 11.64
N ASP A 239 -9.06 -10.14 10.49
CA ASP A 239 -8.32 -9.70 9.31
C ASP A 239 -9.24 -9.65 8.09
N TYR A 240 -9.05 -8.63 7.26
CA TYR A 240 -9.74 -8.47 6.00
C TYR A 240 -8.79 -7.89 4.95
N GLU A 241 -8.55 -8.64 3.88
CA GLU A 241 -7.65 -8.27 2.80
C GLU A 241 -8.43 -7.96 1.51
N TRP A 242 -8.01 -6.91 0.80
CA TRP A 242 -8.48 -6.54 -0.52
C TRP A 242 -7.31 -6.20 -1.45
N THR A 243 -7.60 -5.94 -2.71
CA THR A 243 -6.58 -5.59 -3.72
C THR A 243 -5.76 -4.36 -3.36
N GLY A 244 -6.30 -3.44 -2.56
CA GLY A 244 -5.65 -2.20 -2.16
C GLY A 244 -5.02 -2.22 -0.76
N GLY A 245 -5.17 -3.30 0.02
CA GLY A 245 -4.65 -3.34 1.38
C GLY A 245 -5.23 -4.41 2.29
N ILE A 246 -4.92 -4.26 3.57
CA ILE A 246 -5.37 -5.13 4.65
C ILE A 246 -5.81 -4.30 5.84
N PHE A 247 -6.88 -4.75 6.50
CA PHE A 247 -7.40 -4.20 7.73
C PHE A 247 -7.35 -5.28 8.80
N LEU A 248 -6.81 -4.92 9.95
CA LEU A 248 -6.51 -5.80 11.07
C LEU A 248 -7.11 -5.17 12.32
N ARG A 249 -7.76 -5.97 13.17
CA ARG A 249 -8.37 -5.48 14.40
C ARG A 249 -8.05 -6.41 15.56
N GLN A 250 -7.79 -5.78 16.70
CA GLN A 250 -7.67 -6.41 18.01
C GLN A 250 -8.34 -5.50 19.03
N GLU A 251 -9.41 -5.97 19.68
CA GLU A 251 -10.24 -5.17 20.59
C GLU A 251 -10.71 -3.84 19.93
N LEU A 252 -10.35 -2.69 20.51
CA LEU A 252 -10.62 -1.35 19.98
C LEU A 252 -9.58 -0.86 18.97
N SER A 253 -8.40 -1.47 18.94
CA SER A 253 -7.30 -1.07 18.08
C SER A 253 -7.52 -1.57 16.65
N LYS A 254 -7.43 -0.64 15.69
CA LYS A 254 -7.58 -0.91 14.26
C LYS A 254 -6.27 -0.59 13.56
N ILE A 255 -5.64 -1.56 12.92
CA ILE A 255 -4.42 -1.39 12.12
C ILE A 255 -4.78 -1.58 10.65
N SER A 256 -4.28 -0.72 9.77
CA SER A 256 -4.52 -0.86 8.33
C SER A 256 -3.27 -0.58 7.54
N LEU A 257 -2.93 -1.43 6.58
CA LEU A 257 -1.90 -1.18 5.59
C LEU A 257 -2.58 -1.02 4.23
N TYR A 258 -2.38 0.10 3.55
CA TYR A 258 -3.04 0.34 2.26
C TYR A 258 -2.12 1.00 1.24
N ARG A 259 -2.34 0.68 -0.03
CA ARG A 259 -1.64 1.29 -1.17
C ARG A 259 -2.47 2.46 -1.68
N ALA A 260 -2.04 3.69 -1.36
CA ALA A 260 -2.70 4.92 -1.80
C ALA A 260 -2.43 5.22 -3.28
N SER A 261 -1.25 4.84 -3.78
CA SER A 261 -0.88 4.96 -5.19
C SER A 261 0.20 3.94 -5.54
N ASN A 262 0.64 3.91 -6.80
CA ASN A 262 1.78 3.09 -7.24
C ASN A 262 3.14 3.50 -6.60
N ARG A 263 3.18 4.54 -5.77
CA ARG A 263 4.39 4.98 -5.05
C ARG A 263 4.17 5.15 -3.55
N VAL A 264 2.93 5.07 -3.07
CA VAL A 264 2.59 5.42 -1.69
C VAL A 264 1.91 4.26 -1.00
N VAL A 265 2.49 3.84 0.11
CA VAL A 265 1.91 2.87 1.05
C VAL A 265 1.77 3.53 2.41
N GLU A 266 0.62 3.34 3.05
CA GLU A 266 0.31 3.96 4.32
C GLU A 266 -0.07 2.90 5.35
N LEU A 267 0.59 2.95 6.50
CA LEU A 267 0.34 2.09 7.66
C LEU A 267 -0.31 2.90 8.78
N ALA A 268 -1.61 2.69 8.88
CA ALA A 268 -2.61 3.11 9.86
C ALA A 268 -2.56 2.44 11.24
N GLY A 269 -2.48 3.16 12.36
CA GLY A 269 -3.01 2.68 13.65
C GLY A 269 -4.07 3.63 14.19
N ARG A 270 -5.25 3.10 14.54
CA ARG A 270 -6.42 3.88 14.97
C ARG A 270 -7.10 3.33 16.21
N ILE A 271 -7.79 4.22 16.91
CA ILE A 271 -8.71 3.88 18.00
C ILE A 271 -9.86 4.88 18.04
N ASP A 272 -11.07 4.38 18.31
CA ASP A 272 -12.26 5.21 18.50
C ASP A 272 -12.29 5.71 19.96
N THR A 273 -12.30 7.03 20.15
CA THR A 273 -12.23 7.65 21.48
C THR A 273 -13.50 7.48 22.28
N ASP A 274 -14.65 7.38 21.63
CA ASP A 274 -15.94 7.25 22.31
C ASP A 274 -16.11 5.82 22.80
N GLU A 275 -15.76 4.83 21.96
CA GLU A 275 -15.73 3.42 22.37
C GLU A 275 -14.69 3.19 23.47
N TYR A 276 -13.52 3.82 23.37
CA TYR A 276 -12.50 3.76 24.41
C TYR A 276 -12.96 4.38 25.73
N ALA A 277 -13.57 5.57 25.70
CA ALA A 277 -14.09 6.20 26.89
C ALA A 277 -15.13 5.32 27.58
N ALA A 278 -16.03 4.70 26.83
CA ALA A 278 -17.04 3.79 27.36
C ALA A 278 -16.45 2.51 28.00
N GLU A 279 -15.33 1.97 27.49
CA GLU A 279 -14.61 0.86 28.14
C GLU A 279 -13.90 1.28 29.43
N MET A 280 -13.43 2.53 29.49
CA MET A 280 -12.65 3.06 30.61
C MET A 280 -13.50 3.66 31.74
N GLU A 281 -14.82 3.79 31.57
CA GLU A 281 -15.72 4.26 32.64
C GLU A 281 -15.64 3.37 33.91
N ASP A 282 -15.22 2.11 33.76
CA ASP A 282 -15.00 1.16 34.84
C ASP A 282 -13.57 1.20 35.44
N GLU A 283 -12.63 1.94 34.84
CA GLU A 283 -11.22 2.03 35.26
C GLU A 283 -10.86 3.43 35.80
N THR A 284 -10.44 3.50 37.07
CA THR A 284 -10.14 4.76 37.80
C THR A 284 -8.98 5.61 37.26
N GLN A 285 -8.29 5.19 36.18
CA GLN A 285 -7.23 5.97 35.55
C GLN A 285 -7.56 6.20 34.07
N ALA A 286 -7.68 7.48 33.69
CA ALA A 286 -7.82 7.89 32.30
C ALA A 286 -6.50 7.60 31.55
N GLU A 287 -6.36 6.39 31.01
CA GLU A 287 -5.26 6.05 30.12
C GLU A 287 -5.41 6.78 28.77
N VAL A 288 -4.28 7.01 28.08
CA VAL A 288 -4.27 7.64 26.76
C VAL A 288 -4.67 6.58 25.71
N PRO A 289 -5.67 6.82 24.84
CA PRO A 289 -6.18 5.81 23.91
C PRO A 289 -5.10 5.13 23.05
N LEU A 290 -4.12 5.90 22.57
CA LEU A 290 -3.03 5.37 21.74
C LEU A 290 -2.10 4.40 22.46
N LYS A 291 -2.13 4.32 23.79
CA LYS A 291 -1.34 3.33 24.56
C LYS A 291 -1.74 1.90 24.19
N LYS A 292 -3.01 1.65 23.86
CA LYS A 292 -3.50 0.36 23.32
C LYS A 292 -3.10 0.11 21.85
N VAL A 293 -2.82 1.17 21.08
CA VAL A 293 -2.54 1.07 19.64
C VAL A 293 -1.05 0.83 19.36
N TRP A 294 -0.16 1.51 20.09
CA TRP A 294 1.28 1.51 19.80
C TRP A 294 1.92 0.12 19.79
N PRO A 295 1.68 -0.79 20.75
CA PRO A 295 2.29 -2.12 20.71
C PRO A 295 1.95 -2.90 19.44
N LEU A 296 0.70 -2.79 18.97
CA LEU A 296 0.22 -3.46 17.75
C LEU A 296 0.75 -2.78 16.49
N LEU A 297 0.68 -1.44 16.43
CA LEU A 297 1.19 -0.66 15.29
C LEU A 297 2.70 -0.87 15.12
N SER A 298 3.47 -0.88 16.21
CA SER A 298 4.92 -1.09 16.19
C SER A 298 5.29 -2.51 15.76
N ARG A 299 4.51 -3.54 16.13
CA ARG A 299 4.70 -4.91 15.60
C ARG A 299 4.58 -4.95 14.09
N VAL A 300 3.50 -4.38 13.55
CA VAL A 300 3.27 -4.34 12.10
C VAL A 300 4.32 -3.50 11.39
N LEU A 301 4.67 -2.33 11.94
CA LEU A 301 5.70 -1.46 11.37
C LEU A 301 7.05 -2.18 11.31
N LYS A 302 7.46 -2.86 12.39
CA LYS A 302 8.69 -3.65 12.46
C LYS A 302 8.68 -4.76 11.43
N ALA A 303 7.60 -5.54 11.33
CA ALA A 303 7.49 -6.61 10.32
C ALA A 303 7.58 -6.09 8.89
N VAL A 304 6.88 -4.99 8.58
CA VAL A 304 6.92 -4.37 7.25
C VAL A 304 8.33 -3.85 6.92
N ILE A 305 8.99 -3.13 7.84
CA ILE A 305 10.31 -2.55 7.57
C ILE A 305 11.41 -3.61 7.61
N VAL A 306 11.47 -4.44 8.65
CA VAL A 306 12.55 -5.39 8.87
C VAL A 306 12.40 -6.59 7.94
N ASP A 307 11.25 -7.25 7.93
CA ASP A 307 11.10 -8.52 7.21
C ASP A 307 10.94 -8.30 5.71
N THR A 308 10.31 -7.19 5.30
CA THR A 308 10.07 -6.91 3.87
C THR A 308 11.08 -5.92 3.30
N LEU A 309 11.15 -4.68 3.82
CA LEU A 309 11.98 -3.64 3.21
C LEU A 309 13.48 -3.76 3.54
N THR A 310 13.85 -4.57 4.53
CA THR A 310 15.26 -4.79 4.91
C THR A 310 15.71 -6.19 4.51
N TYR A 311 15.05 -7.24 4.96
CA TYR A 311 15.51 -8.60 4.70
C TYR A 311 15.28 -9.03 3.25
N LYS A 312 14.05 -8.93 2.73
CA LYS A 312 13.74 -9.39 1.36
C LYS A 312 14.42 -8.58 0.25
N THR A 313 14.80 -7.33 0.53
CA THR A 313 15.45 -6.44 -0.45
C THR A 313 16.90 -6.09 -0.07
N ASP A 314 17.50 -6.80 0.89
CA ASP A 314 18.79 -6.48 1.51
C ASP A 314 18.97 -5.00 1.93
N GLY A 315 17.90 -4.30 2.30
CA GLY A 315 17.89 -2.87 2.67
C GLY A 315 18.14 -1.91 1.50
N LYS A 316 18.16 -2.40 0.26
CA LYS A 316 18.52 -1.64 -0.93
C LYS A 316 17.36 -0.88 -1.56
N LEU A 317 16.12 -1.28 -1.26
CA LEU A 317 14.93 -0.61 -1.78
C LEU A 317 14.79 0.78 -1.13
N PRO A 318 14.87 1.87 -1.91
CA PRO A 318 14.78 3.20 -1.34
C PRO A 318 13.35 3.60 -1.00
N TYR A 319 13.18 4.32 0.09
CA TYR A 319 11.91 4.92 0.48
C TYR A 319 12.11 6.15 1.36
N GLN A 320 11.15 7.05 1.32
CA GLN A 320 10.98 8.14 2.29
C GLN A 320 9.87 7.76 3.26
N MET A 321 10.01 8.17 4.51
CA MET A 321 9.01 7.90 5.54
C MET A 321 8.60 9.20 6.23
N ASN A 322 7.29 9.36 6.38
CA ASN A 322 6.68 10.46 7.11
C ASN A 322 5.72 9.90 8.16
N ILE A 323 5.52 10.64 9.24
CA ILE A 323 4.58 10.30 10.31
C ILE A 323 3.49 11.35 10.32
N ALA A 324 2.24 10.91 10.22
CA ALA A 324 1.08 11.79 10.35
C ALA A 324 0.29 11.49 11.62
N PHE A 325 -0.10 12.56 12.30
CA PHE A 325 -0.99 12.53 13.45
C PHE A 325 -2.34 13.13 13.06
N PHE A 326 -3.43 12.44 13.37
CA PHE A 326 -4.80 12.89 13.10
C PHE A 326 -5.62 12.84 14.40
N GLY A 327 -6.04 14.01 14.86
CA GLY A 327 -6.75 14.24 16.11
C GLY A 327 -6.33 15.58 16.71
N ALA A 328 -7.30 16.43 17.08
CA ALA A 328 -7.01 17.76 17.64
C ALA A 328 -6.17 17.69 18.92
N GLN A 329 -6.32 16.62 19.71
CA GLN A 329 -5.57 16.41 20.95
C GLN A 329 -4.05 16.26 20.77
N PHE A 330 -3.56 15.98 19.55
CA PHE A 330 -2.12 15.96 19.28
C PHE A 330 -1.51 17.35 19.22
N PHE A 331 -2.33 18.40 19.12
CA PHE A 331 -1.86 19.75 18.83
C PHE A 331 -2.30 20.75 19.89
N LYS A 332 -1.38 21.60 20.31
CA LYS A 332 -1.63 22.69 21.24
C LYS A 332 -1.12 23.98 20.61
N ASP A 333 -2.02 24.93 20.37
CA ASP A 333 -1.63 26.27 19.97
C ASP A 333 -0.84 26.93 21.11
N ILE A 334 0.38 27.38 20.82
CA ILE A 334 1.29 27.93 21.84
C ILE A 334 1.08 29.44 21.98
N ASN A 335 0.87 30.13 20.86
CA ASN A 335 0.93 31.60 20.82
C ASN A 335 -0.38 32.28 20.37
N TYR A 336 -1.45 31.53 20.05
CA TYR A 336 -2.67 32.12 19.50
C TYR A 336 -3.93 31.31 19.88
N VAL A 337 -4.99 31.99 20.34
CA VAL A 337 -6.34 31.42 20.44
C VAL A 337 -7.02 31.70 19.10
N ASP A 338 -7.37 30.64 18.36
CA ASP A 338 -7.57 30.73 16.92
C ASP A 338 -8.95 31.26 16.46
N VAL A 339 -8.93 31.97 15.33
CA VAL A 339 -10.07 32.39 14.49
C VAL A 339 -10.35 31.34 13.39
N ASN A 340 -9.39 30.44 13.11
CA ASN A 340 -9.45 29.42 12.04
C ASN A 340 -9.59 27.96 12.51
N GLY A 341 -9.85 27.73 13.80
CA GLY A 341 -10.11 26.41 14.38
C GLY A 341 -8.87 25.55 14.72
N PRO A 342 -9.09 24.46 15.49
CA PRO A 342 -8.00 23.59 15.92
C PRO A 342 -7.37 22.87 14.72
N ILE A 343 -6.05 22.69 14.76
CA ILE A 343 -5.37 21.80 13.82
C ILE A 343 -5.76 20.37 14.17
N THR A 344 -6.27 19.64 13.18
CA THR A 344 -6.72 18.25 13.36
C THR A 344 -5.79 17.24 12.72
N ALA A 345 -4.87 17.65 11.83
CA ALA A 345 -3.93 16.74 11.21
C ALA A 345 -2.61 17.41 10.83
N ARG A 346 -1.50 16.67 10.93
CA ARG A 346 -0.18 17.11 10.46
C ARG A 346 0.67 15.94 10.00
N LEU A 347 1.30 16.07 8.83
CA LEU A 347 2.34 15.19 8.32
C LEU A 347 3.72 15.78 8.66
N LEU A 348 4.61 14.97 9.21
CA LEU A 348 5.97 15.33 9.63
C LEU A 348 6.98 14.35 9.02
N ASP A 349 8.11 14.87 8.53
CA ASP A 349 9.24 14.04 8.09
C ASP A 349 9.77 13.25 9.31
N SER A 350 9.87 11.93 9.19
CA SER A 350 10.17 11.08 10.35
C SER A 350 11.56 11.37 10.92
N THR A 351 12.54 11.66 10.06
CA THR A 351 13.91 11.93 10.47
C THR A 351 13.98 13.25 11.23
N GLN A 352 13.28 14.28 10.72
CA GLN A 352 13.18 15.57 11.39
C GLN A 352 12.45 15.47 12.73
N LEU A 353 11.35 14.71 12.79
CA LEU A 353 10.58 14.51 14.01
C LEU A 353 11.45 13.85 15.09
N LEU A 354 12.03 12.70 14.79
CA LEU A 354 12.83 11.92 15.74
C LEU A 354 14.08 12.68 16.19
N GLY A 355 14.80 13.31 15.25
CA GLY A 355 15.96 14.13 15.59
C GLY A 355 15.63 15.41 16.35
N ALA A 356 14.39 15.92 16.28
CA ALA A 356 13.95 17.03 17.12
C ALA A 356 13.52 16.55 18.52
N LEU A 357 12.92 15.37 18.62
CA LEU A 357 12.60 14.72 19.91
C LEU A 357 13.87 14.47 20.72
N GLU A 358 14.87 13.82 20.12
CA GLU A 358 16.16 13.53 20.76
C GLU A 358 16.83 14.78 21.32
N ARG A 359 16.89 15.85 20.52
CA ARG A 359 17.64 17.06 20.89
C ARG A 359 16.91 17.98 21.85
N THR A 360 15.60 18.08 21.74
CA THR A 360 14.84 19.16 22.41
C THR A 360 13.71 18.65 23.31
N GLY A 361 13.34 17.38 23.20
CA GLY A 361 12.22 16.79 23.92
C GLY A 361 10.86 17.44 23.61
N ASN A 362 10.78 18.28 22.57
CA ASN A 362 9.55 18.96 22.17
C ASN A 362 9.49 19.16 20.65
N ILE A 363 8.28 19.23 20.11
CA ILE A 363 8.08 19.44 18.67
C ILE A 363 7.15 20.63 18.50
N LYS A 364 7.61 21.60 17.70
CA LYS A 364 6.86 22.80 17.37
C LYS A 364 7.00 23.09 15.88
N PHE A 365 5.92 23.57 15.26
CA PHE A 365 5.94 23.98 13.86
C PHE A 365 5.10 25.24 13.64
N GLY A 366 5.47 26.00 12.61
CA GLY A 366 4.76 27.20 12.19
C GLY A 366 3.67 26.88 11.16
N ILE A 367 2.51 27.52 11.27
CA ILE A 367 1.52 27.63 10.19
C ILE A 367 1.16 29.11 10.05
N GLY A 368 1.69 29.76 9.01
CA GLY A 368 1.62 31.21 8.88
C GLY A 368 2.21 31.89 10.11
N LYS A 369 1.38 32.61 10.87
CA LYS A 369 1.76 33.28 12.13
C LYS A 369 1.55 32.41 13.39
N ARG A 370 0.92 31.24 13.27
CA ARG A 370 0.65 30.34 14.41
C ARG A 370 1.88 29.49 14.70
N LEU A 371 2.21 29.34 15.98
CA LEU A 371 3.17 28.36 16.47
C LEU A 371 2.42 27.28 17.23
N VAL A 372 2.55 26.04 16.78
CA VAL A 372 1.80 24.89 17.31
C VAL A 372 2.77 23.85 17.83
N GLY A 373 2.50 23.37 19.04
CA GLY A 373 3.23 22.28 19.67
C GLY A 373 2.53 20.94 19.47
N VAL A 374 3.30 19.86 19.36
CA VAL A 374 2.78 18.50 19.42
C VAL A 374 2.73 18.03 20.87
N ASP A 375 1.58 17.52 21.32
CA ASP A 375 1.46 16.88 22.63
C ASP A 375 2.05 15.48 22.59
N LEU A 376 3.31 15.37 23.03
CA LEU A 376 4.06 14.12 23.03
C LEU A 376 3.46 13.05 23.96
N LYS A 377 2.72 13.44 25.01
CA LYS A 377 2.05 12.47 25.89
C LYS A 377 0.90 11.78 25.17
N GLN A 378 0.29 12.47 24.20
CA GLN A 378 -0.73 11.90 23.33
C GLN A 378 -0.10 11.14 22.19
N ALA A 379 0.90 11.71 21.52
CA ALA A 379 1.55 11.11 20.35
C ALA A 379 2.34 9.83 20.68
N PHE A 380 3.09 9.82 21.79
CA PHE A 380 3.96 8.72 22.23
C PHE A 380 3.72 8.43 23.74
N PRO A 381 2.56 7.85 24.10
CA PRO A 381 2.20 7.61 25.50
C PRO A 381 3.15 6.59 26.14
N GLY A 382 3.95 7.05 27.10
CA GLY A 382 4.84 6.18 27.88
C GLY A 382 6.23 5.95 27.27
N PHE A 383 6.57 6.58 26.14
CA PHE A 383 7.90 6.48 25.55
C PHE A 383 8.29 7.74 24.75
N GLN A 384 9.57 7.91 24.45
CA GLN A 384 10.09 9.02 23.66
C GLN A 384 11.07 8.48 22.61
N PRO A 385 10.65 8.29 21.36
CA PRO A 385 11.51 7.68 20.35
C PRO A 385 12.53 8.68 19.81
N HIS A 386 13.79 8.26 19.72
CA HIS A 386 14.88 9.00 19.08
C HIS A 386 15.27 8.39 17.74
N THR A 387 14.99 7.10 17.57
CA THR A 387 15.27 6.30 16.37
C THR A 387 14.07 5.45 15.98
N LEU A 388 14.15 4.79 14.82
CA LEU A 388 13.16 3.77 14.47
C LEU A 388 13.20 2.56 15.41
N ALA A 389 14.38 2.21 15.92
CA ALA A 389 14.54 1.10 16.85
C ALA A 389 13.74 1.31 18.15
N ASP A 390 13.64 2.56 18.63
CA ASP A 390 12.84 2.88 19.82
C ASP A 390 11.34 2.69 19.58
N ILE A 391 10.87 3.00 18.37
CA ILE A 391 9.48 2.70 17.97
C ILE A 391 9.27 1.19 17.93
N PHE A 392 10.24 0.44 17.40
CA PHE A 392 10.18 -1.02 17.35
C PHE A 392 10.20 -1.67 18.74
N ALA A 393 10.87 -1.07 19.73
CA ALA A 393 10.88 -1.59 21.10
C ALA A 393 9.48 -1.65 21.73
N GLN A 394 8.52 -0.85 21.25
CA GLN A 394 7.12 -0.96 21.69
C GLN A 394 6.46 -2.28 21.28
N SER A 395 7.00 -2.98 20.28
CA SER A 395 6.48 -4.29 19.86
C SER A 395 6.59 -5.38 20.93
N ASP A 396 7.50 -5.21 21.88
CA ASP A 396 7.78 -6.16 22.95
C ASP A 396 6.85 -5.98 24.17
N LEU A 397 6.03 -4.92 24.19
CA LEU A 397 5.08 -4.67 25.27
C LEU A 397 3.93 -5.69 25.25
N PRO A 398 3.46 -6.16 26.41
CA PRO A 398 2.32 -7.05 26.48
C PRO A 398 1.08 -6.33 25.94
N VAL A 399 0.34 -7.03 25.08
CA VAL A 399 -1.01 -6.61 24.68
C VAL A 399 -1.94 -7.30 25.66
N SER A 400 -2.61 -6.52 26.52
CA SER A 400 -3.58 -7.03 27.48
C SER A 400 -4.74 -7.67 26.75
N SER A 401 -4.68 -8.97 26.44
CA SER A 401 -5.82 -9.70 25.90
C SER A 401 -6.68 -10.17 27.06
N SER A 402 -7.95 -9.79 27.09
CA SER A 402 -8.94 -10.30 28.06
C SER A 402 -9.27 -11.80 27.92
N ARG A 403 -8.57 -12.55 27.06
CA ARG A 403 -8.68 -14.02 26.96
C ARG A 403 -7.94 -14.75 28.09
N ALA A 404 -8.42 -14.58 29.32
CA ALA A 404 -8.11 -15.50 30.41
C ALA A 404 -9.22 -16.55 30.56
N SER A 405 -8.88 -17.78 30.20
CA SER A 405 -9.45 -19.06 30.64
C SER A 405 -10.90 -19.44 30.26
N SER A 406 -11.00 -20.42 29.35
CA SER A 406 -11.83 -21.60 29.57
C SER A 406 -10.98 -22.86 29.37
N SER A 407 -10.45 -23.37 30.48
CA SER A 407 -9.93 -24.73 30.78
C SER A 407 -8.86 -25.40 29.89
N PRO A 408 -7.83 -26.03 30.50
CA PRO A 408 -6.81 -26.78 29.76
C PRO A 408 -7.29 -28.23 29.52
N LEU A 409 -7.37 -28.64 28.25
CA LEU A 409 -7.36 -30.06 27.89
C LEU A 409 -5.90 -30.45 27.64
N ILE A 410 -5.42 -31.33 28.50
CA ILE A 410 -4.15 -32.05 28.35
C ILE A 410 -4.21 -32.83 27.04
N THR A 411 -3.33 -32.50 26.10
CA THR A 411 -3.00 -33.37 24.96
C THR A 411 -1.49 -33.58 24.97
N THR A 412 -1.08 -34.75 25.44
CA THR A 412 0.28 -35.28 25.32
C THR A 412 0.63 -35.53 23.84
N PRO A 413 1.92 -35.42 23.46
CA PRO A 413 2.36 -35.54 22.07
C PRO A 413 2.27 -36.97 21.56
N VAL A 414 1.72 -37.14 20.36
CA VAL A 414 1.77 -38.39 19.60
C VAL A 414 3.14 -38.49 18.95
N THR A 415 3.98 -39.37 19.49
CA THR A 415 5.21 -39.83 18.84
C THR A 415 4.84 -40.95 17.88
N ASN A 416 5.16 -40.78 16.60
CA ASN A 416 5.15 -41.87 15.63
C ASN A 416 6.16 -42.94 16.07
N ILE A 417 5.67 -44.11 16.47
CA ILE A 417 6.48 -45.32 16.62
C ILE A 417 5.91 -46.40 15.70
N ILE A 418 6.86 -46.98 14.99
CA ILE A 418 6.80 -48.02 13.96
C ILE A 418 6.08 -49.28 14.48
N LEU A 419 5.25 -49.85 13.60
CA LEU A 419 4.64 -51.17 13.72
C LEU A 419 5.72 -52.25 13.72
N ASP A 420 5.72 -53.11 14.73
CA ASP A 420 6.25 -54.47 14.62
C ASP A 420 5.40 -55.45 15.46
N ASN A 421 5.20 -56.63 14.87
CA ASN A 421 4.29 -57.71 15.27
C ASN A 421 4.69 -58.41 16.58
N ASN A 422 3.69 -58.92 17.31
CA ASN A 422 3.48 -60.35 17.63
C ASN A 422 2.45 -60.53 18.78
N ASN A 423 1.56 -61.52 18.61
CA ASN A 423 0.98 -62.49 19.58
C ASN A 423 0.78 -62.06 21.05
N GLU A 424 -0.31 -62.36 21.76
CA GLU A 424 -1.19 -63.54 21.84
C GLU A 424 -2.30 -63.18 22.86
N GLU A 425 -3.50 -63.79 22.72
CA GLU A 425 -4.44 -64.22 23.80
C GLU A 425 -4.98 -63.12 24.80
N ASP A 426 -6.25 -63.01 25.20
CA ASP A 426 -7.33 -63.97 25.32
C ASP A 426 -8.65 -63.23 25.68
N GLU A 427 -9.77 -63.91 25.40
CA GLU A 427 -11.07 -63.90 26.09
C GLU A 427 -11.99 -62.64 26.16
N PHE A 428 -13.08 -62.74 25.39
CA PHE A 428 -14.44 -62.23 25.67
C PHE A 428 -15.06 -62.94 26.90
N PRO A 429 -16.04 -62.36 27.65
CA PRO A 429 -17.47 -62.33 27.24
C PRO A 429 -18.20 -61.00 27.58
N THR A 430 -18.97 -60.40 26.66
CA THR A 430 -20.42 -60.56 26.37
C THR A 430 -21.42 -60.21 27.48
N ASN A 431 -22.49 -59.55 27.01
CA ASN A 431 -23.88 -59.47 27.51
C ASN A 431 -24.25 -58.28 28.42
N SER A 432 -25.44 -57.68 28.34
CA SER A 432 -26.50 -57.56 27.33
C SER A 432 -27.68 -56.82 28.01
N LEU A 433 -28.40 -56.00 27.23
CA LEU A 433 -29.87 -55.83 27.24
C LEU A 433 -30.59 -55.15 28.45
N ASN A 434 -31.34 -54.10 28.05
CA ASN A 434 -32.78 -53.86 28.29
C ASN A 434 -33.32 -53.11 29.53
N GLY A 435 -34.30 -52.24 29.22
CA GLY A 435 -35.54 -52.09 30.00
C GLY A 435 -35.78 -50.66 30.53
N ILE A 436 -36.54 -49.76 29.88
CA ILE A 436 -38.01 -49.68 29.72
C ILE A 436 -38.76 -49.00 30.89
N ASN A 437 -39.56 -47.98 30.51
CA ASN A 437 -40.77 -47.38 31.13
C ASN A 437 -40.62 -46.45 32.35
N SER A 438 -41.26 -45.27 32.49
CA SER A 438 -42.48 -44.55 31.99
C SER A 438 -43.45 -44.27 33.15
N ILE A 439 -44.28 -43.23 33.00
CA ILE A 439 -45.54 -42.84 33.72
C ILE A 439 -45.36 -41.52 34.50
N ASN A 440 -45.85 -40.35 34.02
CA ASN A 440 -47.23 -39.80 34.04
C ASN A 440 -47.72 -39.44 35.46
N SER A 441 -48.47 -38.38 35.78
CA SER A 441 -49.16 -37.31 35.04
C SER A 441 -49.72 -36.26 36.05
N ASP A 442 -50.36 -35.21 35.51
CA ASP A 442 -51.44 -34.36 36.10
C ASP A 442 -51.07 -32.87 36.30
N ARG A 443 -51.47 -31.97 35.38
CA ARG A 443 -52.76 -31.24 35.23
C ARG A 443 -52.86 -29.96 36.07
N SER A 444 -52.85 -28.79 35.43
CA SER A 444 -53.97 -27.82 35.41
C SER A 444 -53.59 -26.46 34.78
N ASN A 445 -54.64 -25.77 34.33
CA ASN A 445 -54.68 -24.61 33.44
C ASN A 445 -54.53 -23.24 34.14
N ASN A 446 -54.17 -22.26 33.30
CA ASN A 446 -54.57 -20.84 33.30
C ASN A 446 -53.83 -19.77 34.14
N GLN A 447 -53.19 -18.89 33.34
CA GLN A 447 -53.26 -17.43 33.34
C GLN A 447 -52.49 -16.61 34.40
N SER A 448 -51.44 -15.96 33.85
CA SER A 448 -51.15 -14.52 33.94
C SER A 448 -50.65 -13.93 35.25
N GLY A 449 -49.41 -13.43 35.20
CA GLY A 449 -49.01 -12.24 35.96
C GLY A 449 -47.61 -12.30 36.57
N LEU A 450 -46.70 -11.53 35.96
CA LEU A 450 -45.60 -10.81 36.61
C LEU A 450 -44.35 -11.62 37.08
N LEU A 451 -43.33 -11.62 36.19
CA LEU A 451 -41.88 -11.41 36.41
C LEU A 451 -40.99 -12.41 35.65
N GLY A 452 -40.01 -11.86 34.93
CA GLY A 452 -38.76 -12.55 34.58
C GLY A 452 -38.69 -13.15 33.18
N ILE A 453 -37.96 -12.48 32.29
CA ILE A 453 -36.80 -13.02 31.54
C ILE A 453 -36.21 -11.87 30.71
N GLN A 454 -34.92 -11.64 30.91
CA GLN A 454 -34.08 -10.66 30.21
C GLN A 454 -33.96 -11.04 28.73
N ALA A 455 -34.46 -10.18 27.83
CA ALA A 455 -34.17 -10.27 26.40
C ALA A 455 -32.96 -9.40 26.05
N LYS A 456 -31.76 -10.01 26.03
CA LYS A 456 -30.62 -9.54 25.25
C LYS A 456 -30.97 -9.71 23.77
N ASN A 457 -31.44 -8.63 23.14
CA ASN A 457 -31.38 -8.38 21.70
C ASN A 457 -31.91 -6.96 21.44
N ARG A 458 -31.09 -5.94 21.73
CA ARG A 458 -31.34 -4.60 21.21
C ARG A 458 -30.82 -4.54 19.78
N GLY A 459 -31.71 -4.83 18.82
CA GLY A 459 -31.51 -4.43 17.44
C GLY A 459 -31.23 -2.93 17.38
N ARG A 460 -30.09 -2.57 16.78
CA ARG A 460 -29.65 -1.19 16.60
C ARG A 460 -30.66 -0.52 15.65
N ARG A 461 -31.36 0.51 16.13
CA ARG A 461 -32.20 1.37 15.28
C ARG A 461 -31.30 2.09 14.29
N VAL A 462 -31.49 1.82 13.01
CA VAL A 462 -30.84 2.53 11.90
C VAL A 462 -31.61 3.84 11.70
N SER A 463 -31.01 4.97 12.10
CA SER A 463 -31.46 6.28 11.64
C SER A 463 -30.69 6.61 10.37
N PHE A 464 -31.39 6.67 9.24
CA PHE A 464 -30.88 7.34 8.05
C PHE A 464 -30.85 8.83 8.37
N GLY A 465 -29.73 9.31 8.89
CA GLY A 465 -29.47 10.75 8.95
C GLY A 465 -29.62 11.32 7.54
N ALA A 466 -30.42 12.38 7.42
CA ALA A 466 -30.74 13.02 6.15
C ALA A 466 -29.45 13.31 5.35
N ILE A 467 -29.34 12.72 4.17
CA ILE A 467 -28.32 13.07 3.17
C ILE A 467 -28.63 14.51 2.75
N ARG A 468 -27.95 15.48 3.38
CA ARG A 468 -27.94 16.84 2.86
C ARG A 468 -27.05 16.82 1.62
N ALA A 469 -27.69 16.82 0.45
CA ALA A 469 -27.03 17.06 -0.81
C ALA A 469 -26.20 18.35 -0.71
N ILE A 470 -24.94 18.25 -1.12
CA ILE A 470 -24.04 19.38 -1.31
C ILE A 470 -24.77 20.37 -2.23
N PRO A 471 -24.96 21.65 -1.85
CA PRO A 471 -25.54 22.62 -2.76
C PRO A 471 -24.60 22.85 -3.94
N THR A 472 -24.98 22.32 -5.10
CA THR A 472 -24.41 22.69 -6.40
C THR A 472 -24.83 24.13 -6.69
N SER A 473 -23.91 25.09 -6.52
CA SER A 473 -24.11 26.45 -7.00
C SER A 473 -24.04 26.45 -8.52
N THR A 474 -25.19 26.28 -9.17
CA THR A 474 -25.40 26.70 -10.56
C THR A 474 -25.37 28.22 -10.63
N LEU A 475 -24.45 28.76 -11.42
CA LEU A 475 -24.58 30.09 -12.01
C LEU A 475 -25.90 30.18 -12.78
N GLY A 476 -26.63 31.30 -12.64
CA GLY A 476 -27.61 31.73 -13.63
C GLY A 476 -28.90 32.37 -13.12
N GLU A 477 -28.84 33.68 -12.87
CA GLU A 477 -29.85 34.71 -13.21
C GLU A 477 -31.27 34.71 -12.61
N ASN A 478 -31.54 35.74 -11.79
CA ASN A 478 -32.57 36.80 -12.00
C ASN A 478 -32.51 37.74 -10.76
N ALA A 479 -32.04 38.99 -10.79
CA ALA A 479 -32.49 40.22 -11.47
C ALA A 479 -33.05 41.25 -10.45
N PHE A 480 -32.66 42.53 -10.62
CA PHE A 480 -33.18 43.80 -10.04
C PHE A 480 -32.68 44.22 -8.63
N LEU A 481 -32.12 45.43 -8.35
CA LEU A 481 -32.36 46.82 -8.82
C LEU A 481 -31.16 47.81 -8.58
N HIS A 482 -31.20 48.95 -9.30
CA HIS A 482 -30.48 50.25 -9.21
C HIS A 482 -29.14 50.43 -9.98
N ARG A 483 -29.12 51.12 -11.16
CA ARG A 483 -28.99 52.60 -11.46
C ARG A 483 -27.67 53.20 -10.95
N ASP A 484 -26.84 53.97 -11.68
CA ASP A 484 -26.94 54.75 -12.93
C ASP A 484 -25.52 55.15 -13.44
N SER A 485 -25.42 55.61 -14.71
CA SER A 485 -24.34 56.40 -15.40
C SER A 485 -23.03 55.69 -15.79
N SER A 486 -22.43 55.80 -17.00
CA SER A 486 -22.66 56.58 -18.25
C SER A 486 -21.74 56.02 -19.38
N LEU A 487 -22.30 55.78 -20.58
CA LEU A 487 -21.82 55.85 -22.01
C LEU A 487 -20.30 55.99 -22.39
N PRO A 488 -19.87 55.77 -23.67
CA PRO A 488 -20.47 55.11 -24.85
C PRO A 488 -19.54 54.11 -25.64
N PRO A 489 -20.01 53.49 -26.75
CA PRO A 489 -19.47 52.28 -27.39
C PRO A 489 -18.87 52.49 -28.80
N VAL A 490 -18.19 51.48 -29.37
CA VAL A 490 -17.95 51.36 -30.83
C VAL A 490 -17.88 49.89 -31.29
N ASN A 491 -18.78 49.52 -32.22
CA ASN A 491 -18.79 48.52 -33.33
C ASN A 491 -18.16 47.13 -33.11
N GLY A 492 -18.78 45.98 -33.41
CA GLY A 492 -19.81 45.66 -34.40
C GLY A 492 -19.17 45.00 -35.63
N THR A 493 -19.40 43.69 -35.85
CA THR A 493 -19.87 43.07 -37.11
C THR A 493 -19.73 41.53 -37.12
N HIS A 494 -20.83 40.89 -37.54
CA HIS A 494 -21.03 39.67 -38.37
C HIS A 494 -19.90 38.62 -38.49
N SER A 495 -20.16 37.31 -38.44
CA SER A 495 -20.97 36.61 -39.44
C SER A 495 -21.39 35.18 -39.04
N ARG A 496 -22.38 34.67 -39.78
CA ARG A 496 -23.29 33.55 -39.56
C ARG A 496 -23.15 32.52 -40.69
N SER A 497 -23.15 31.23 -40.36
CA SER A 497 -23.56 30.07 -41.22
C SER A 497 -23.39 28.78 -40.38
N THR A 498 -24.40 28.02 -39.93
CA THR A 498 -25.34 27.09 -40.61
C THR A 498 -24.66 26.29 -41.74
N GLU A 499 -24.65 24.96 -41.83
CA GLU A 499 -25.69 23.97 -41.50
C GLU A 499 -25.18 22.52 -41.71
N SER A 500 -25.77 21.54 -40.97
CA SER A 500 -26.04 20.12 -41.36
C SER A 500 -24.83 19.15 -41.45
N LEU A 501 -24.85 17.85 -41.09
CA LEU A 501 -25.88 16.83 -40.80
C LEU A 501 -25.24 15.69 -39.97
N GLU A 502 -26.01 15.12 -39.05
CA GLU A 502 -25.79 13.86 -38.29
C GLU A 502 -25.99 12.60 -39.20
N PRO A 503 -25.59 11.34 -38.83
CA PRO A 503 -25.99 10.68 -37.57
C PRO A 503 -25.07 9.61 -36.90
N HIS A 504 -25.32 9.43 -35.59
CA HIS A 504 -25.25 8.22 -34.75
C HIS A 504 -24.08 7.21 -34.87
N ASN A 505 -23.25 7.08 -33.81
CA ASN A 505 -23.41 6.07 -32.74
C ASN A 505 -22.23 6.05 -31.72
N GLU A 506 -22.58 5.65 -30.49
CA GLU A 506 -21.74 5.15 -29.38
C GLU A 506 -20.84 6.16 -28.64
N ALA A 507 -21.41 6.72 -27.56
CA ALA A 507 -20.71 7.61 -26.63
C ALA A 507 -19.92 6.82 -25.58
N ASP A 508 -18.63 7.12 -25.63
CA ASP A 508 -17.47 6.67 -24.88
C ASP A 508 -17.47 7.19 -23.43
N GLY A 509 -16.97 6.36 -22.51
CA GLY A 509 -16.95 6.59 -21.06
C GLY A 509 -15.70 7.29 -20.55
N THR A 510 -14.97 8.03 -21.40
CA THR A 510 -13.61 8.52 -21.12
C THR A 510 -13.52 10.05 -20.96
N ALA A 511 -14.59 10.81 -21.17
CA ALA A 511 -14.55 12.28 -21.14
C ALA A 511 -14.46 12.90 -19.72
N ASN A 512 -14.78 12.15 -18.66
CA ASN A 512 -14.84 12.70 -17.30
C ASN A 512 -13.49 12.75 -16.56
N GLU A 513 -12.53 11.86 -16.87
CA GLU A 513 -11.22 11.86 -16.18
C GLU A 513 -10.32 13.00 -16.66
N ALA A 514 -10.38 13.35 -17.96
CA ALA A 514 -9.66 14.50 -18.50
C ALA A 514 -10.18 15.84 -17.93
N SER A 515 -11.48 15.92 -17.62
CA SER A 515 -12.09 17.10 -16.99
C SER A 515 -11.63 17.29 -15.55
N VAL A 516 -11.51 16.21 -14.78
CA VAL A 516 -11.09 16.28 -13.37
C VAL A 516 -9.58 16.54 -13.25
N SER A 517 -8.75 15.92 -14.11
CA SER A 517 -7.30 16.20 -14.14
C SER A 517 -7.04 17.68 -14.46
N ASN A 518 -7.70 18.21 -15.49
CA ASN A 518 -7.56 19.62 -15.86
C ASN A 518 -8.08 20.57 -14.77
N PHE A 519 -9.08 20.16 -13.97
CA PHE A 519 -9.56 20.96 -12.84
C PHE A 519 -8.55 20.99 -11.69
N VAL A 520 -7.96 19.84 -11.34
CA VAL A 520 -6.95 19.72 -10.28
C VAL A 520 -5.67 20.47 -10.65
N ASP A 521 -5.23 20.36 -11.90
CA ASP A 521 -4.04 21.07 -12.40
C ASP A 521 -4.25 22.59 -12.43
N ASN A 522 -5.44 23.05 -12.81
CA ASN A 522 -5.78 24.48 -12.75
C ASN A 522 -5.91 25.00 -11.31
N LEU A 523 -6.41 24.19 -10.37
CA LEU A 523 -6.49 24.55 -8.95
C LEU A 523 -5.09 24.63 -8.32
N LEU A 524 -4.23 23.66 -8.62
CA LEU A 524 -2.83 23.66 -8.16
C LEU A 524 -2.04 24.82 -8.73
N LYS A 525 -2.18 25.10 -10.03
CA LYS A 525 -1.52 26.23 -10.68
C LYS A 525 -1.96 27.57 -10.08
N LYS A 526 -3.26 27.76 -9.87
CA LYS A 526 -3.80 28.97 -9.24
C LYS A 526 -3.30 29.14 -7.80
N THR A 527 -3.18 28.04 -7.05
CA THR A 527 -2.65 28.07 -5.67
C THR A 527 -1.15 28.38 -5.65
N MET A 528 -0.38 27.93 -6.65
CA MET A 528 1.04 28.25 -6.77
C MET A 528 1.28 29.70 -7.21
N ASP A 529 0.45 30.23 -8.10
CA ASP A 529 0.52 31.63 -8.55
C ASP A 529 0.12 32.61 -7.43
N GLU A 530 -0.80 32.23 -6.53
CA GLU A 530 -1.18 33.02 -5.36
C GLU A 530 -0.15 32.96 -4.20
N VAL A 531 0.73 31.96 -4.18
CA VAL A 531 1.78 31.79 -3.14
C VAL A 531 3.12 32.42 -3.55
N LEU A 532 3.35 32.69 -4.85
CA LEU A 532 4.60 33.24 -5.36
C LEU A 532 4.60 34.75 -5.61
N VAL A 533 3.55 35.48 -5.21
CA VAL A 533 3.56 36.94 -5.16
C VAL A 533 3.51 37.40 -3.71
N MET A 534 4.68 37.54 -3.07
CA MET A 534 4.96 38.59 -2.08
C MET A 534 6.48 38.82 -1.96
N ASP A 535 6.87 40.08 -2.13
CA ASP A 535 8.11 40.68 -1.62
C ASP A 535 8.26 40.51 -0.10
#